data_AF-N4TY01-F1
#
_entry.id   AF-N4TY01-F1
#
_cell.length_a   1.000
_cell.length_b   1.000
_cell.length_c   1.000
_cell.angle_alpha   90.00
_cell.angle_beta   90.00
_cell.angle_gamma   90.00
#
_symmetry.space_group_name_H-M   'P 1'
#
loop_
_entity.id
_entity.type
_entity.pdbx_description
1 polymer ?
#
loop_
_entity_poly.entity_id
_entity_poly.type
_entity_poly.pdbx_seq_one_letter_code
_entity_poly.pdbx_strand_id
1 'polypeptide(L)'
;MDLTWLGVECDSILDKKDLLEVISHLPPVNDLRIVFHYNNCIYAVAGLVIEQQSGRPWYEFLKERILEPLGMHRTVRHRKKLPHGNVAETHLSLMATHCIGKSQLTRPLMILSWD
;
A
#
# COMPACT_ATOMS: atom_id res chain seq x y z
N MET A 1 9.63 5.33 6.17
CA MET A 1 9.36 3.90 6.42
C MET A 1 7.85 3.74 6.42
N ASP A 2 7.24 3.73 5.23
CA ASP A 2 5.79 3.63 5.01
C ASP A 2 5.45 2.42 4.11
N LEU A 3 6.48 1.57 3.90
CA LEU A 3 6.43 0.24 3.27
C LEU A 3 6.04 -0.85 4.28
N THR A 4 5.83 -0.49 5.54
CA THR A 4 5.52 -1.42 6.64
C THR A 4 4.12 -2.01 6.57
N TRP A 5 3.26 -1.51 5.67
CA TRP A 5 1.89 -2.01 5.54
C TRP A 5 1.61 -2.73 4.22
N LEU A 6 2.06 -2.20 3.08
CA LEU A 6 1.93 -2.83 1.77
C LEU A 6 3.32 -3.23 1.28
N GLY A 7 3.58 -4.53 1.24
CA GLY A 7 4.81 -5.04 0.62
C GLY A 7 4.86 -4.71 -0.88
N VAL A 8 5.96 -5.08 -1.54
CA VAL A 8 6.16 -4.90 -2.99
C VAL A 8 5.01 -5.48 -3.84
N GLU A 9 4.30 -6.46 -3.30
CA GLU A 9 3.14 -7.11 -3.93
C GLU A 9 1.80 -6.39 -3.71
N CYS A 10 1.80 -5.32 -2.91
CA CYS A 10 0.60 -4.64 -2.39
C CYS A 10 -0.28 -5.55 -1.49
N ASP A 11 0.35 -6.53 -0.86
CA ASP A 11 -0.24 -7.36 0.19
C ASP A 11 -0.04 -6.70 1.56
N SER A 12 -1.09 -6.75 2.39
CA SER A 12 -1.05 -6.25 3.76
C SER A 12 -0.16 -7.15 4.63
N ILE A 13 0.79 -6.56 5.35
CA ILE A 13 1.69 -7.31 6.26
C ILE A 13 0.95 -7.70 7.56
N LEU A 14 -0.01 -6.88 7.99
CA LEU A 14 -0.88 -7.15 9.14
C LEU A 14 -2.30 -7.47 8.67
N ASP A 15 -2.94 -8.40 9.38
CA ASP A 15 -4.36 -8.64 9.21
C ASP A 15 -5.18 -7.42 9.66
N LYS A 16 -6.37 -7.28 9.07
CA LYS A 16 -7.22 -6.09 9.27
C LYS A 16 -7.65 -5.89 10.72
N LYS A 17 -7.91 -6.99 11.44
CA LYS A 17 -8.30 -6.97 12.85
C LYS A 17 -7.14 -6.53 13.73
N ASP A 18 -5.95 -7.07 13.47
CA ASP A 18 -4.74 -6.73 14.22
C ASP A 18 -4.34 -5.28 13.98
N LEU A 19 -4.54 -4.76 12.76
CA LEU A 19 -4.35 -3.34 12.48
C LEU A 19 -5.26 -2.47 13.35
N LEU A 20 -6.56 -2.78 13.42
CA LEU A 20 -7.51 -2.01 14.24
C LEU A 20 -7.13 -2.05 15.71
N GLU A 21 -6.75 -3.23 16.21
CA GLU A 21 -6.30 -3.41 17.58
C GLU A 21 -5.09 -2.51 17.87
N VAL A 22 -4.04 -2.59 17.06
CA VAL A 22 -2.83 -1.76 17.21
C VAL A 22 -3.16 -0.27 17.17
N ILE A 23 -3.97 0.19 16.20
CA ILE A 23 -4.33 1.60 16.07
C ILE A 23 -5.11 2.08 17.31
N SER A 24 -5.98 1.25 17.87
CA SER A 24 -6.82 1.63 19.02
C SER A 24 -6.03 1.91 20.30
N HIS A 25 -4.81 1.36 20.41
CA HIS A 25 -3.90 1.59 21.54
C HIS A 25 -2.95 2.78 21.34
N LEU A 26 -2.95 3.43 20.18
CA LEU A 26 -2.07 4.56 19.92
C LEU A 26 -2.60 5.84 20.59
N PRO A 27 -1.75 6.60 21.30
CA PRO A 27 -2.17 7.88 21.87
C PRO A 27 -2.46 8.90 20.75
N PRO A 28 -3.52 9.72 20.90
CA PRO A 28 -3.78 10.81 19.96
C PRO A 28 -2.66 11.87 20.06
N VAL A 29 -2.15 12.30 18.92
CA VAL A 29 -1.08 13.31 18.84
C VAL A 29 -1.65 14.74 18.79
N ASN A 30 -2.85 14.90 18.25
CA ASN A 30 -3.57 16.18 18.11
C ASN A 30 -5.07 15.95 18.33
N ASP A 31 -5.80 17.01 18.67
CA ASP A 31 -7.27 16.97 18.70
C ASP A 31 -7.87 16.65 17.32
N LEU A 32 -9.15 16.27 17.33
CA LEU A 32 -9.85 15.92 16.11
C LEU A 32 -9.98 17.12 15.17
N ARG A 33 -9.47 16.98 13.93
CA ARG A 33 -9.61 17.95 12.82
C ARG A 33 -8.95 19.32 13.05
N ILE A 34 -8.00 19.45 13.97
CA ILE A 34 -7.26 20.71 14.16
C ILE A 34 -6.04 20.85 13.23
N VAL A 35 -5.38 19.74 12.91
CA VAL A 35 -4.15 19.70 12.11
C VAL A 35 -4.25 18.58 11.10
N PHE A 36 -3.79 18.84 9.88
CA PHE A 36 -3.60 17.79 8.89
C PHE A 36 -2.34 16.99 9.19
N HIS A 37 -2.50 15.69 9.47
CA HIS A 37 -1.40 14.76 9.69
C HIS A 37 -1.56 13.61 8.69
N TYR A 38 -0.59 13.46 7.78
CA TYR A 38 -0.55 12.34 6.84
C TYR A 38 -0.47 11.01 7.61
N ASN A 39 -1.42 10.10 7.38
CA ASN A 39 -1.49 8.84 8.11
C ASN A 39 -2.15 7.75 7.26
N ASN A 40 -1.34 6.83 6.74
CA ASN A 40 -1.82 5.68 5.96
C ASN A 40 -2.70 4.72 6.77
N CYS A 41 -2.44 4.57 8.08
CA CYS A 41 -3.20 3.67 8.94
C CYS A 41 -4.68 4.09 9.01
N ILE A 42 -4.96 5.38 9.09
CA ILE A 42 -6.35 5.87 9.12
C ILE A 42 -7.05 5.73 7.77
N TYR A 43 -6.33 5.81 6.65
CA TYR A 43 -6.90 5.47 5.34
C TYR A 43 -7.23 3.96 5.22
N ALA A 44 -6.41 3.09 5.81
CA ALA A 44 -6.74 1.67 5.90
C ALA A 44 -8.01 1.44 6.75
N VAL A 45 -8.15 2.15 7.88
CA VAL A 45 -9.38 2.12 8.69
C VAL A 45 -10.60 2.60 7.89
N ALA A 46 -10.47 3.65 7.09
CA ALA A 46 -11.55 4.10 6.21
C ALA A 46 -11.98 3.00 5.22
N GLY A 47 -11.02 2.24 4.67
CA GLY A 47 -11.30 1.04 3.87
C GLY A 47 -12.12 0.00 4.64
N LEU A 48 -11.79 -0.26 5.91
CA LEU A 48 -12.55 -1.19 6.77
C LEU A 48 -13.97 -0.70 7.05
N VAL A 49 -14.15 0.60 7.23
CA VAL A 49 -15.49 1.19 7.38
C VAL A 49 -16.33 0.95 6.12
N ILE A 50 -15.76 1.12 4.93
CA ILE A 50 -16.44 0.80 3.66
C ILE A 50 -16.85 -0.68 3.63
N GLU A 51 -15.96 -1.60 4.02
CA GLU A 51 -16.27 -3.03 4.03
C GLU A 51 -17.39 -3.37 5.01
N GLN A 52 -17.33 -2.82 6.22
CA GLN A 52 -18.33 -3.05 7.26
C GLN A 52 -19.70 -2.52 6.85
N GLN A 53 -19.76 -1.34 6.22
CA GLN A 53 -21.01 -0.71 5.81
C GLN A 53 -21.60 -1.33 4.53
N SER A 54 -20.76 -1.75 3.60
CA SER A 54 -21.20 -2.29 2.30
C SER A 54 -21.34 -3.81 2.27
N GLY A 55 -20.75 -4.54 3.23
CA GLY A 55 -20.66 -6.00 3.22
C GLY A 55 -19.75 -6.56 2.11
N ARG A 56 -18.96 -5.71 1.46
CA ARG A 56 -18.14 -6.05 0.28
C ARG A 56 -16.69 -5.64 0.49
N PRO A 57 -15.69 -6.30 -0.14
CA PRO A 57 -14.31 -5.83 -0.10
C PRO A 57 -14.20 -4.39 -0.63
N TRP A 58 -13.41 -3.54 0.05
CA TRP A 58 -13.37 -2.10 -0.24
C TRP A 58 -13.01 -1.83 -1.70
N TYR A 59 -12.10 -2.62 -2.26
CA TYR A 59 -11.63 -2.43 -3.63
C TYR A 59 -12.73 -2.74 -4.65
N GLU A 60 -13.54 -3.78 -4.42
CA GLU A 60 -14.66 -4.10 -5.31
C GLU A 60 -15.75 -3.02 -5.22
N PHE A 61 -15.97 -2.47 -4.02
CA PHE A 61 -16.87 -1.34 -3.83
C PHE A 61 -16.40 -0.10 -4.62
N LEU A 62 -15.12 0.29 -4.48
CA LEU A 62 -14.58 1.43 -5.22
C LEU A 62 -14.54 1.17 -6.74
N LYS A 63 -14.25 -0.07 -7.14
CA LYS A 63 -14.23 -0.44 -8.55
C LYS A 63 -15.61 -0.20 -9.19
N GLU A 64 -16.66 -0.72 -8.58
CA GLU A 64 -18.03 -0.55 -9.10
C GLU A 64 -18.52 0.90 -9.03
N ARG A 65 -18.22 1.61 -7.93
CA ARG A 65 -18.80 2.94 -7.67
C ARG A 65 -18.02 4.08 -8.33
N ILE A 66 -16.75 3.88 -8.65
CA ILE A 66 -15.85 4.94 -9.13
C ILE A 66 -15.11 4.50 -10.40
N LEU A 67 -14.38 3.39 -10.38
CA LEU A 67 -13.47 3.05 -11.48
C LEU A 67 -14.22 2.69 -12.77
N GLU A 68 -15.25 1.84 -12.69
CA GLU A 68 -16.03 1.43 -13.86
C GLU A 68 -16.83 2.60 -14.47
N PRO A 69 -17.54 3.45 -13.69
CA PRO A 69 -18.20 4.64 -14.24
C PRO A 69 -17.26 5.62 -14.94
N LEU A 70 -15.98 5.65 -14.55
CA LEU A 70 -14.96 6.49 -15.17
C LEU A 70 -14.19 5.78 -16.30
N GLY A 71 -14.55 4.54 -16.64
CA GLY A 71 -13.87 3.75 -17.69
C GLY A 71 -12.44 3.33 -17.32
N MET A 72 -12.09 3.28 -16.04
CA MET A 72 -10.74 2.99 -15.53
C MET A 72 -10.44 1.48 -15.49
N HIS A 73 -10.55 0.78 -16.62
CA HIS A 73 -10.43 -0.68 -16.68
C HIS A 73 -8.99 -1.23 -16.49
N ARG A 74 -7.99 -0.34 -16.45
CA ARG A 74 -6.56 -0.70 -16.26
C ARG A 74 -6.03 -0.37 -14.87
N THR A 75 -6.91 -0.09 -13.92
CA THR A 75 -6.55 0.17 -12.52
C THR A 75 -6.71 -1.11 -11.70
N VAL A 76 -5.67 -1.48 -10.95
CA VAL A 76 -5.65 -2.70 -10.13
C VAL A 76 -5.04 -2.44 -8.75
N ARG A 77 -5.52 -3.14 -7.72
CA ARG A 77 -4.99 -3.07 -6.35
C ARG A 77 -3.69 -3.86 -6.16
N HIS A 78 -3.63 -5.06 -6.73
CA HIS A 78 -2.59 -6.05 -6.46
C HIS A 78 -1.62 -6.16 -7.63
N ARG A 79 -0.32 -6.27 -7.35
CA ARG A 79 0.71 -6.40 -8.39
C ARG A 79 0.46 -7.62 -9.28
N LYS A 80 0.01 -8.73 -8.68
CA LYS A 80 -0.37 -9.97 -9.39
C LYS A 80 -1.50 -9.80 -10.40
N LYS A 81 -2.29 -8.73 -10.31
CA LYS A 81 -3.39 -8.43 -11.24
C LYS A 81 -2.99 -7.44 -12.33
N LEU A 82 -1.72 -7.01 -12.38
CA LEU A 82 -1.28 -6.07 -13.42
C LEU A 82 -1.48 -6.66 -14.83
N PRO A 83 -1.92 -5.84 -15.79
CA PRO A 83 -2.05 -6.28 -17.17
C PRO A 83 -0.67 -6.54 -17.79
N HIS A 84 -0.61 -7.40 -18.80
CA HIS A 84 0.61 -7.62 -19.57
C HIS A 84 0.97 -6.38 -20.41
N GLY A 85 2.26 -6.12 -20.60
CA GLY A 85 2.76 -5.06 -21.48
C GLY A 85 3.13 -3.78 -20.75
N ASN A 86 2.31 -2.72 -20.86
CA ASN A 86 2.60 -1.36 -20.36
C ASN A 86 2.54 -1.28 -18.82
N VAL A 87 3.59 -1.80 -18.19
CA VAL A 87 3.86 -1.82 -16.76
C VAL A 87 5.32 -1.40 -16.55
N ALA A 88 5.55 -0.33 -15.79
CA ALA A 88 6.89 0.07 -15.42
C ALA A 88 7.45 -0.86 -14.34
N GLU A 89 8.72 -1.23 -14.47
CA GLU A 89 9.43 -1.99 -13.44
C GLU A 89 10.07 -1.05 -12.40
N THR A 90 10.09 -1.51 -11.15
CA THR A 90 10.76 -0.80 -10.06
C THR A 90 12.27 -0.81 -10.27
N HIS A 91 12.91 0.37 -10.26
CA HIS A 91 14.37 0.47 -10.40
C HIS A 91 15.14 -0.22 -9.26
N LEU A 92 14.58 -0.22 -8.06
CA LEU A 92 15.11 -0.92 -6.89
C LEU A 92 13.96 -1.59 -6.16
N SER A 93 14.04 -2.90 -5.97
CA SER A 93 13.12 -3.66 -5.13
C SER A 93 13.91 -4.29 -3.99
N LEU A 94 13.59 -3.91 -2.76
CA LEU A 94 14.12 -4.57 -1.58
C LEU A 94 13.33 -5.87 -1.38
N MET A 95 13.89 -6.98 -1.84
CA MET A 95 13.35 -8.31 -1.57
C MET A 95 13.44 -8.59 -0.06
N ALA A 96 12.31 -8.85 0.58
CA ALA A 96 12.23 -9.21 1.99
C ALA A 96 12.65 -10.67 2.23
N THR A 97 13.79 -11.08 1.68
CA THR A 97 14.42 -12.35 1.96
C THR A 97 15.84 -12.07 2.42
N HIS A 98 16.11 -12.38 3.70
CA HIS A 98 17.40 -12.26 4.38
C HIS A 98 17.86 -10.86 4.81
N CYS A 99 17.24 -10.33 5.86
CA CYS A 99 17.96 -9.50 6.83
C CYS A 99 18.63 -10.36 7.92
N ILE A 100 19.33 -11.44 7.55
CA ILE A 100 20.40 -12.05 8.37
C ILE A 100 21.47 -12.56 7.40
N GLY A 101 22.45 -11.71 7.08
CA GLY A 101 23.74 -12.13 6.49
C GLY A 101 23.76 -12.42 4.98
N LYS A 102 24.70 -11.73 4.31
CA LYS A 102 25.22 -11.94 2.94
C LYS A 102 24.38 -11.40 1.77
N SER A 103 24.74 -10.17 1.41
CA SER A 103 24.90 -9.62 0.06
C SER A 103 24.34 -10.44 -1.11
N GLN A 104 23.42 -9.82 -1.89
CA GLN A 104 23.49 -9.82 -3.36
C GLN A 104 22.92 -8.49 -3.89
N LEU A 105 23.80 -7.49 -4.04
CA LEU A 105 23.63 -6.42 -5.01
C LEU A 105 23.98 -7.00 -6.38
N THR A 106 22.99 -7.40 -7.16
CA THR A 106 23.19 -7.83 -8.56
C THR A 106 22.83 -6.69 -9.51
N ARG A 107 23.58 -5.60 -9.46
CA ARG A 107 23.81 -4.67 -10.59
C ARG A 107 24.86 -3.63 -10.20
N PRO A 108 25.86 -3.34 -11.06
CA PRO A 108 26.82 -2.29 -10.78
C PRO A 108 26.10 -0.94 -10.77
N LEU A 109 26.31 -0.15 -9.71
CA LEU A 109 25.96 1.27 -9.69
C LEU A 109 26.71 1.96 -10.84
N MET A 110 26.00 2.35 -11.90
CA MET A 110 26.45 3.46 -12.73
C MET A 110 26.08 4.75 -11.99
N ILE A 111 27.07 5.35 -11.34
CA ILE A 111 26.97 6.73 -10.85
C ILE A 111 27.03 7.61 -12.09
N LEU A 112 25.89 8.15 -12.51
CA LEU A 112 25.87 9.30 -13.42
C LEU A 112 26.38 10.51 -12.62
N SER A 113 27.67 10.81 -12.80
CA SER A 113 28.22 12.13 -12.49
C SER A 113 27.57 13.13 -13.45
N TRP A 114 26.91 14.15 -12.90
CA TRP A 114 26.59 15.37 -13.62
C TRP A 114 27.74 16.35 -13.35
N ASP A 115 28.36 16.85 -14.42
CA ASP A 115 29.21 18.04 -14.37
C ASP A 115 28.36 19.28 -14.00
#